data_AF-A0A2A7NCF9-F1
#
_entry.id   AF-A0A2A7NCF9-F1
#
_cell.length_a   1.000
_cell.length_b   1.000
_cell.length_c   1.000
_cell.angle_alpha   90.00
_cell.angle_beta   90.00
_cell.angle_gamma   90.00
#
_symmetry.space_group_name_H-M   'P 1'
#
loop_
_entity.id
_entity.type
_entity.pdbx_description
1 polymer ?
#
loop_
_entity_poly.entity_id
_entity_poly.type
_entity_poly.pdbx_seq_one_letter_code
_entity_poly.pdbx_strand_id
1 'polypeptide(L)'
;MGRHSVARRRRMPSVVPAAVVAPYALLLAAGGDVSPPAPVAEADSADTADTADTVVDGPAQRSIQIVASGPTGYSTPAAALPADGGAVTAQFASASRYRVYNREAERILPVGKVSEKGLQVKTILVARSISALFPEIQNIGGVRPDSLRWHPNGLALDVMIPNPTSAAGIELGNRIVAFALENAQRFALQDCIWRGVYYTPGGAKPGGYGHYDHVHITTRGGGYPTGDEVYLR
;
A
#
# COMPACT_ATOMS: atom_id res chain seq x y z
N MET A 1 -27.38 -64.33 -22.09
CA MET A 1 -28.03 -63.40 -23.03
C MET A 1 -27.81 -62.00 -22.47
N GLY A 2 -26.74 -61.28 -22.84
CA GLY A 2 -26.67 -60.42 -24.03
C GLY A 2 -27.56 -59.19 -23.84
N ARG A 3 -27.11 -57.93 -23.88
CA ARG A 3 -26.06 -57.32 -24.71
C ARG A 3 -25.59 -56.00 -24.09
N HIS A 4 -24.29 -55.75 -24.19
CA HIS A 4 -23.64 -54.46 -23.95
C HIS A 4 -24.10 -53.43 -25.00
N SER A 5 -24.15 -52.14 -24.63
CA SER A 5 -24.04 -51.06 -25.60
C SER A 5 -22.97 -50.06 -25.14
N VAL A 6 -21.86 -50.04 -25.87
CA VAL A 6 -20.80 -49.04 -25.82
C VAL A 6 -20.61 -48.54 -27.25
N ALA A 7 -20.44 -47.22 -27.39
CA ALA A 7 -19.97 -46.42 -28.54
C ALA A 7 -20.96 -45.28 -28.79
N ARG A 8 -20.54 -44.02 -28.95
CA ARG A 8 -19.60 -43.63 -30.00
C ARG A 8 -19.03 -42.23 -29.70
N ARG A 9 -17.71 -42.11 -29.56
CA ARG A 9 -17.01 -40.82 -29.65
C ARG A 9 -17.25 -40.24 -31.05
N ARG A 10 -17.81 -39.04 -31.13
CA ARG A 10 -17.73 -38.22 -32.34
C ARG A 10 -16.35 -37.55 -32.37
N ARG A 11 -15.47 -38.05 -33.25
CA ARG A 11 -14.36 -37.28 -33.80
C ARG A 11 -14.91 -36.37 -34.91
N MET A 12 -14.24 -35.23 -35.11
CA MET A 12 -14.03 -34.43 -36.34
C MET A 12 -14.11 -32.93 -35.99
N PRO A 13 -13.46 -32.03 -36.75
CA PRO A 13 -12.05 -32.00 -37.12
C PRO A 13 -11.38 -30.67 -36.69
N SER A 14 -10.06 -30.72 -36.50
CA SER A 14 -9.21 -29.52 -36.37
C SER A 14 -9.17 -28.79 -37.71
N VAL A 15 -9.48 -27.49 -37.71
CA VAL A 15 -9.16 -26.58 -38.82
C VAL A 15 -8.47 -25.36 -38.22
N VAL A 16 -7.17 -25.32 -38.44
CA VAL A 16 -6.31 -24.14 -38.29
C VAL A 16 -6.31 -23.43 -39.65
N PRO A 17 -6.62 -22.14 -39.74
CA PRO A 17 -6.13 -21.32 -40.83
C PRO A 17 -4.86 -20.61 -40.36
N ALA A 18 -3.73 -21.03 -40.93
CA ALA A 18 -2.53 -20.21 -41.01
C ALA A 18 -2.80 -19.09 -42.03
N ALA A 19 -2.53 -17.84 -41.65
CA ALA A 19 -2.38 -16.74 -42.59
C ALA A 19 -0.99 -16.12 -42.40
N VAL A 20 -0.35 -15.89 -43.53
CA VAL A 20 1.08 -15.61 -43.73
C VAL A 20 1.22 -14.16 -44.22
N VAL A 21 2.20 -13.44 -43.65
CA VAL A 21 2.99 -12.29 -44.18
C VAL A 21 2.32 -10.91 -44.35
N ALA A 22 2.83 -9.93 -43.60
CA ALA A 22 3.68 -8.84 -44.11
C ALA A 22 4.32 -8.03 -42.97
N PRO A 23 5.59 -7.58 -43.07
CA PRO A 23 6.25 -6.75 -42.08
C PRO A 23 5.97 -5.26 -42.37
N TYR A 24 5.54 -4.51 -41.35
CA TYR A 24 5.58 -3.05 -41.41
C TYR A 24 6.82 -2.58 -40.65
N ALA A 25 7.88 -2.27 -41.40
CA ALA A 25 8.99 -1.47 -40.93
C ALA A 25 8.62 0.00 -41.11
N LEU A 26 8.53 0.77 -40.02
CA LEU A 26 8.63 2.22 -40.07
C LEU A 26 9.91 2.62 -39.35
N LEU A 27 10.91 3.02 -40.14
CA LEU A 27 12.09 3.73 -39.71
C LEU A 27 11.70 5.19 -39.42
N LEU A 28 11.96 5.68 -38.20
CA LEU A 28 12.19 7.10 -37.98
C LEU A 28 13.38 7.27 -37.04
N ALA A 29 14.46 7.81 -37.60
CA ALA A 29 15.70 8.13 -36.92
C ALA A 29 15.81 9.64 -36.69
N ALA A 30 16.19 10.02 -35.47
CA ALA A 30 16.87 11.26 -35.07
C ALA A 30 17.44 10.97 -33.66
N GLY A 31 18.74 10.74 -33.46
CA GLY A 31 19.84 11.73 -33.43
C GLY A 31 19.95 12.33 -32.03
N GLY A 32 20.73 11.74 -31.10
CA GLY A 32 21.97 12.30 -30.50
C GLY A 32 21.65 13.17 -29.27
N ASP A 33 22.16 12.97 -28.06
CA ASP A 33 23.57 12.89 -27.66
C ASP A 33 23.77 12.02 -26.40
N VAL A 34 24.89 11.29 -26.35
CA VAL A 34 25.41 10.63 -25.15
C VAL A 34 26.81 11.17 -24.89
N SER A 35 27.09 11.60 -23.67
CA SER A 35 28.46 11.70 -23.12
C SER A 35 28.59 10.73 -21.94
N PRO A 36 29.72 9.99 -21.83
CA PRO A 36 29.88 8.89 -20.88
C PRO A 36 30.44 9.36 -19.53
N PRO A 37 30.50 8.46 -18.53
CA PRO A 37 31.84 7.98 -18.16
C PRO A 37 31.92 6.48 -17.83
N ALA A 38 33.11 5.93 -18.04
CA ALA A 38 33.62 4.68 -17.47
C ALA A 38 34.70 5.06 -16.41
N PRO A 39 35.28 4.13 -15.60
CA PRO A 39 35.15 2.68 -15.62
C PRO A 39 34.97 1.99 -14.23
N VAL A 40 34.97 0.66 -14.32
CA VAL A 40 34.86 -0.46 -13.36
C VAL A 40 35.79 -0.50 -12.14
N ALA A 41 35.32 -1.15 -11.05
CA ALA A 41 36.03 -2.08 -10.13
C ALA A 41 35.02 -2.57 -9.06
N GLU A 42 34.55 -3.82 -9.12
CA GLU A 42 35.03 -5.01 -8.37
C GLU A 42 35.16 -4.79 -6.84
N ALA A 43 34.39 -5.59 -6.09
CA ALA A 43 34.49 -5.71 -4.64
C ALA A 43 35.32 -6.95 -4.30
N ASP A 44 36.41 -6.80 -3.54
CA ASP A 44 36.74 -7.80 -2.52
C ASP A 44 37.73 -7.29 -1.43
N SER A 45 37.37 -7.64 -0.19
CA SER A 45 38.22 -8.01 0.96
C SER A 45 39.18 -7.03 1.67
N ALA A 46 38.91 -6.93 2.99
CA ALA A 46 39.83 -6.97 4.14
C ALA A 46 40.24 -5.66 4.89
N ASP A 47 39.70 -5.58 6.12
CA ASP A 47 40.41 -5.41 7.40
C ASP A 47 41.31 -4.17 7.61
N THR A 48 40.84 -3.22 8.43
CA THR A 48 41.62 -2.75 9.59
C THR A 48 40.73 -2.02 10.60
N ALA A 49 40.99 -2.28 11.87
CA ALA A 49 40.24 -1.81 13.03
C ALA A 49 40.53 -0.34 13.41
N ASP A 50 39.62 0.17 14.25
CA ASP A 50 39.84 1.12 15.34
C ASP A 50 40.00 2.61 15.02
N THR A 51 38.97 3.40 15.33
CA THR A 51 39.06 4.53 16.27
C THR A 51 37.68 5.12 16.50
N ALA A 52 37.30 5.23 17.77
CA ALA A 52 36.10 5.92 18.21
C ALA A 52 36.19 7.43 17.94
N ASP A 53 35.10 8.04 17.46
CA ASP A 53 34.70 9.37 17.94
C ASP A 53 33.19 9.60 17.76
N THR A 54 32.66 10.33 18.73
CA THR A 54 31.28 10.76 18.92
C THR A 54 31.04 12.16 18.34
N VAL A 55 29.76 12.50 18.12
CA VAL A 55 29.18 13.85 17.86
C VAL A 55 29.41 14.33 16.40
N VAL A 56 28.44 14.82 15.61
CA VAL A 56 27.74 16.10 15.76
C VAL A 56 26.36 16.12 15.05
N ASP A 57 25.40 16.68 15.77
CA ASP A 57 24.09 17.19 15.36
C ASP A 57 24.14 18.03 14.07
N GLY A 58 23.35 17.65 13.05
CA GLY A 58 23.22 18.41 11.81
C GLY A 58 21.75 18.65 11.49
N PRO A 59 21.21 19.87 11.65
CA PRO A 59 19.80 20.13 11.40
C PRO A 59 19.52 19.91 9.92
N ALA A 60 18.62 18.96 9.63
CA ALA A 60 18.03 18.81 8.32
C ALA A 60 17.61 20.20 7.81
N GLN A 61 18.17 20.61 6.66
CA GLN A 61 17.80 21.85 6.00
C GLN A 61 16.30 21.79 5.67
N ARG A 62 15.49 22.41 6.52
CA ARG A 62 14.06 22.58 6.31
C ARG A 62 13.90 23.71 5.31
N SER A 63 13.52 23.38 4.08
CA SER A 63 13.09 24.38 3.10
C SER A 63 11.77 25.00 3.57
N ILE A 64 11.86 26.14 4.25
CA ILE A 64 10.72 26.98 4.60
C ILE A 64 10.43 27.87 3.38
N GLN A 65 9.28 27.68 2.74
CA GLN A 65 8.78 28.63 1.73
C GLN A 65 7.65 29.45 2.36
N ILE A 66 7.89 30.74 2.55
CA ILE A 66 6.87 31.70 2.97
C ILE A 66 6.12 32.12 1.71
N VAL A 67 4.88 31.64 1.55
CA VAL A 67 3.97 32.12 0.50
C VAL A 67 2.98 33.06 1.17
N ALA A 68 3.02 34.34 0.81
CA ALA A 68 2.00 35.30 1.23
C ALA A 68 0.69 34.99 0.50
N SER A 69 -0.38 34.71 1.24
CA SER A 69 -1.73 34.74 0.67
C SER A 69 -2.10 36.19 0.40
N GLY A 70 -2.44 36.52 -0.86
CA GLY A 70 -2.94 37.84 -1.21
C GLY A 70 -4.20 38.20 -0.39
N PRO A 71 -4.44 39.49 -0.11
CA PRO A 71 -5.60 39.90 0.67
C PRO A 71 -6.88 39.49 -0.04
N THR A 72 -7.70 38.68 0.63
CA THR A 72 -9.08 38.43 0.19
C THR A 72 -9.88 39.70 0.43
N GLY A 73 -10.06 40.50 -0.61
CA GLY A 73 -10.91 41.69 -0.59
C GLY A 73 -12.38 41.29 -0.47
N TYR A 74 -12.90 41.19 0.76
CA TYR A 74 -14.33 41.32 0.99
C TYR A 74 -14.66 42.80 1.08
N SER A 75 -15.12 43.38 -0.04
CA SER A 75 -15.73 44.71 -0.03
C SER A 75 -17.12 44.63 0.59
N THR A 76 -17.23 45.03 1.86
CA THR A 76 -18.49 45.54 2.42
C THR A 76 -18.49 47.07 2.27
N PRO A 77 -19.60 47.70 1.83
CA PRO A 77 -19.62 49.15 1.67
C PRO A 77 -19.67 49.84 3.04
N ALA A 78 -18.70 50.73 3.30
CA ALA A 78 -18.68 51.54 4.50
C ALA A 78 -19.63 52.75 4.34
N ALA A 79 -20.62 52.88 5.24
CA ALA A 79 -21.33 54.13 5.45
C ALA A 79 -20.45 55.09 6.27
N ALA A 80 -20.39 56.35 5.85
CA ALA A 80 -19.46 57.38 6.33
C ALA A 80 -19.72 57.85 7.77
N LEU A 81 -18.64 58.11 8.52
CA LEU A 81 -18.60 58.93 9.73
C LEU A 81 -17.36 59.86 9.71
N PRO A 82 -17.44 61.06 10.30
CA PRO A 82 -16.43 62.11 10.14
C PRO A 82 -15.17 61.81 10.96
N ALA A 83 -14.04 62.24 10.41
CA ALA A 83 -12.71 62.07 10.98
C ALA A 83 -12.50 63.04 12.15
N ASP A 84 -12.40 62.50 13.36
CA ASP A 84 -11.63 63.11 14.44
C ASP A 84 -11.19 62.02 15.44
N GLY A 85 -9.88 61.98 15.72
CA GLY A 85 -9.24 60.95 16.54
C GLY A 85 -8.38 60.00 15.69
N GLY A 86 -7.06 60.15 15.81
CA GLY A 86 -6.06 59.39 15.06
C GLY A 86 -6.37 57.90 14.98
N ALA A 87 -6.59 57.43 13.76
CA ALA A 87 -6.80 56.02 13.47
C ALA A 87 -5.50 55.26 13.77
N VAL A 88 -5.39 54.71 14.98
CA VAL A 88 -4.59 53.51 15.18
C VAL A 88 -5.24 52.43 14.34
N THR A 89 -4.69 52.18 13.16
CA THR A 89 -4.98 50.97 12.40
C THR A 89 -4.58 49.81 13.29
N ALA A 90 -5.55 49.24 14.01
CA ALA A 90 -5.41 47.95 14.65
C ALA A 90 -5.25 46.94 13.51
N GLN A 91 -3.99 46.73 13.12
CA GLN A 91 -3.62 45.68 12.21
C GLN A 91 -3.86 44.38 12.96
N PHE A 92 -5.04 43.80 12.78
CA PHE A 92 -5.29 42.44 13.21
C PHE A 92 -4.20 41.61 12.55
N ALA A 93 -3.26 41.13 13.36
CA ALA A 93 -2.28 40.16 12.91
C ALA A 93 -3.11 39.04 12.27
N SER A 94 -2.94 38.86 10.96
CA SER A 94 -3.43 37.66 10.30
C SER A 94 -2.79 36.53 11.08
N ALA A 95 -3.59 35.85 11.91
CA ALA A 95 -3.14 34.67 12.61
C ALA A 95 -2.81 33.68 11.49
N SER A 96 -1.53 33.59 11.14
CA SER A 96 -1.06 32.55 10.25
C SER A 96 -1.46 31.26 10.95
N ARG A 97 -2.51 30.60 10.48
CA ARG A 97 -2.74 29.20 10.80
C ARG A 97 -1.58 28.47 10.14
N TYR A 98 -0.45 28.46 10.83
CA TYR A 98 0.60 27.50 10.56
C TYR A 98 -0.03 26.14 10.86
N ARG A 99 -0.76 25.60 9.88
CA ARG A 99 -0.88 24.17 9.75
C ARG A 99 0.56 23.75 9.53
N VAL A 100 1.23 23.35 10.61
CA VAL A 100 2.36 22.45 10.50
C VAL A 100 1.82 21.32 9.63
N TYR A 101 2.14 21.32 8.34
CA TYR A 101 1.99 20.14 7.51
C TYR A 101 3.01 19.18 8.07
N ASN A 102 2.62 18.49 9.14
CA ASN A 102 3.49 17.55 9.78
C ASN A 102 3.48 16.33 8.86
N ARG A 103 4.33 16.37 7.84
CA ARG A 103 4.52 15.29 6.86
C ARG A 103 4.80 13.97 7.58
N GLU A 104 5.33 14.03 8.80
CA GLU A 104 5.49 12.90 9.72
C GLU A 104 4.14 12.38 10.25
N ALA A 105 3.22 13.26 10.66
CA ALA A 105 1.86 12.86 11.06
C ALA A 105 1.08 12.24 9.89
N GLU A 106 1.29 12.70 8.65
CA GLU A 106 0.72 12.08 7.44
C GLU A 106 1.32 10.71 7.12
N ARG A 107 2.43 10.33 7.75
CA ARG A 107 3.02 8.98 7.60
C ARG A 107 2.51 8.01 8.63
N ILE A 108 1.99 8.48 9.78
CA ILE A 108 1.47 7.62 10.83
C ILE A 108 0.13 7.04 10.38
N LEU A 109 0.04 5.71 10.38
CA LEU A 109 -1.19 5.00 10.09
C LEU A 109 -2.14 5.10 11.30
N PRO A 110 -3.38 5.60 11.10
CA PRO A 110 -4.39 5.61 12.15
C PRO A 110 -4.79 4.18 12.55
N VAL A 111 -5.44 4.04 13.69
CA VAL A 111 -6.06 2.78 14.12
C VAL A 111 -7.02 2.31 13.03
N GLY A 112 -6.93 1.02 12.70
CA GLY A 112 -7.68 0.42 11.60
C GLY A 112 -9.10 0.00 11.97
N LYS A 113 -9.72 -0.78 11.08
CA LYS A 113 -11.10 -1.30 11.24
C LYS A 113 -11.19 -2.52 12.17
N VAL A 114 -10.09 -3.25 12.38
CA VAL A 114 -10.05 -4.44 13.24
C VAL A 114 -9.73 -4.04 14.68
N SER A 115 -10.24 -4.81 15.64
CA SER A 115 -9.73 -4.74 17.02
C SER A 115 -8.27 -5.19 17.06
N GLU A 116 -7.38 -4.33 17.54
CA GLU A 116 -5.94 -4.62 17.67
C GLU A 116 -5.61 -5.48 18.90
N LYS A 117 -6.59 -5.72 19.77
CA LYS A 117 -6.41 -6.50 21.00
C LYS A 117 -5.96 -7.92 20.65
N GLY A 118 -4.75 -8.26 21.09
CA GLY A 118 -4.13 -9.57 20.87
C GLY A 118 -3.58 -9.77 19.46
N LEU A 119 -3.61 -8.77 18.57
CA LEU A 119 -2.87 -8.83 17.31
C LEU A 119 -1.38 -8.57 17.56
N GLN A 120 -0.54 -9.13 16.72
CA GLN A 120 0.90 -8.87 16.74
C GLN A 120 1.27 -7.66 15.90
N VAL A 121 2.42 -7.06 16.19
CA VAL A 121 2.88 -5.79 15.59
C VAL A 121 2.78 -5.80 14.06
N LYS A 122 3.30 -6.84 13.38
CA LYS A 122 3.23 -6.89 11.91
C LYS A 122 1.80 -7.11 11.38
N THR A 123 0.98 -7.86 12.10
CA THR A 123 -0.44 -8.02 11.77
C THR A 123 -1.20 -6.70 11.91
N ILE A 124 -0.92 -5.91 12.95
CA ILE A 124 -1.49 -4.56 13.12
C ILE A 124 -1.05 -3.64 11.98
N LEU A 125 0.23 -3.69 11.60
CA LEU A 125 0.74 -2.92 10.48
C LEU A 125 -0.02 -3.21 9.18
N VAL A 126 -0.28 -4.49 8.88
CA VAL A 126 -1.10 -4.89 7.73
C VAL A 126 -2.52 -4.32 7.86
N ALA A 127 -3.18 -4.54 9.00
CA ALA A 127 -4.56 -4.11 9.20
C ALA A 127 -4.75 -2.60 9.04
N ARG A 128 -3.85 -1.80 9.64
CA ARG A 128 -3.88 -0.34 9.52
C ARG A 128 -3.59 0.11 8.09
N SER A 129 -2.62 -0.51 7.42
CA SER A 129 -2.28 -0.20 6.02
C SER A 129 -3.48 -0.46 5.10
N ILE A 130 -4.16 -1.61 5.27
CA ILE A 130 -5.35 -1.94 4.50
C ILE A 130 -6.48 -0.96 4.78
N SER A 131 -6.72 -0.65 6.05
CA SER A 131 -7.78 0.29 6.46
C SER A 131 -7.56 1.70 5.88
N ALA A 132 -6.30 2.12 5.71
CA ALA A 132 -5.96 3.43 5.15
C ALA A 132 -6.01 3.47 3.62
N LEU A 133 -5.60 2.40 2.95
CA LEU A 133 -5.41 2.37 1.48
C LEU A 133 -6.61 1.80 0.71
N PHE A 134 -7.44 0.99 1.36
CA PHE A 134 -8.61 0.35 0.76
C PHE A 134 -9.86 0.76 1.54
N PRO A 135 -10.32 2.02 1.38
CA PRO A 135 -11.48 2.54 2.10
C PRO A 135 -12.78 1.79 1.78
N GLU A 136 -12.84 0.97 0.72
CA GLU A 136 -13.94 0.07 0.42
C GLU A 136 -14.11 -1.05 1.47
N ILE A 137 -13.04 -1.38 2.19
CA ILE A 137 -13.03 -2.41 3.24
C ILE A 137 -13.60 -1.83 4.54
N GLN A 138 -14.78 -2.32 4.92
CA GLN A 138 -15.46 -1.88 6.15
C GLN A 138 -15.31 -2.84 7.32
N ASN A 139 -14.91 -4.09 7.08
CA ASN A 139 -14.81 -5.11 8.11
C ASN A 139 -13.54 -5.95 7.89
N ILE A 140 -12.79 -6.14 8.98
CA ILE A 140 -11.61 -7.00 9.02
C ILE A 140 -11.73 -7.87 10.26
N GLY A 141 -11.74 -9.19 10.08
CA GLY A 141 -11.64 -10.17 11.16
C GLY A 141 -10.20 -10.26 11.66
N GLY A 142 -10.04 -10.50 12.97
CA GLY A 142 -8.73 -10.62 13.62
C GLY A 142 -8.70 -11.79 14.60
N VAL A 143 -8.29 -11.51 15.84
CA VAL A 143 -8.18 -12.52 16.92
C VAL A 143 -9.53 -13.13 17.26
N ARG A 144 -9.57 -14.46 17.29
CA ARG A 144 -10.72 -15.27 17.75
C ARG A 144 -10.27 -16.71 18.01
N PRO A 145 -11.06 -17.52 18.75
CA PRO A 145 -10.87 -18.96 18.77
C PRO A 145 -10.95 -19.54 17.36
N ASP A 146 -10.01 -20.42 17.02
CA ASP A 146 -9.94 -21.12 15.74
C ASP A 146 -9.22 -22.45 15.95
N SER A 147 -9.46 -23.39 15.04
CA SER A 147 -8.80 -24.69 14.97
C SER A 147 -7.30 -24.58 14.68
N LEU A 148 -6.91 -23.55 13.92
CA LEU A 148 -5.51 -23.29 13.55
C LEU A 148 -4.97 -22.11 14.35
N ARG A 149 -3.66 -22.12 14.60
CA ARG A 149 -3.02 -21.18 15.55
C ARG A 149 -3.04 -19.70 15.15
N TRP A 150 -3.28 -19.36 13.88
CA TRP A 150 -2.98 -18.02 13.38
C TRP A 150 -3.92 -16.93 13.92
N HIS A 151 -5.23 -17.14 13.87
CA HIS A 151 -6.17 -16.19 14.49
C HIS A 151 -6.04 -16.15 16.02
N PRO A 152 -6.00 -17.28 16.75
CA PRO A 152 -5.80 -17.28 18.20
C PRO A 152 -4.56 -16.53 18.66
N ASN A 153 -3.46 -16.62 17.90
CA ASN A 153 -2.18 -16.01 18.27
C ASN A 153 -1.96 -14.60 17.68
N GLY A 154 -2.98 -14.01 17.03
CA GLY A 154 -2.89 -12.65 16.48
C GLY A 154 -2.02 -12.50 15.25
N LEU A 155 -1.86 -13.58 14.49
CA LEU A 155 -1.03 -13.66 13.28
C LEU A 155 -1.81 -13.45 11.98
N ALA A 156 -3.14 -13.57 12.02
CA ALA A 156 -3.97 -13.55 10.82
C ALA A 156 -5.08 -12.49 10.85
N LEU A 157 -5.45 -12.06 9.64
CA LEU A 157 -6.56 -11.17 9.33
C LEU A 157 -7.45 -11.78 8.26
N ASP A 158 -8.76 -11.56 8.38
CA ASP A 158 -9.73 -11.86 7.33
C ASP A 158 -10.30 -10.54 6.80
N VAL A 159 -9.82 -10.12 5.64
CA VAL A 159 -10.20 -8.83 5.03
C VAL A 159 -11.46 -9.04 4.19
N MET A 160 -12.61 -8.64 4.71
CA MET A 160 -13.91 -8.93 4.10
C MET A 160 -14.11 -8.11 2.83
N ILE A 161 -14.38 -8.79 1.71
CA ILE A 161 -14.54 -8.14 0.41
C ILE A 161 -16.04 -7.84 0.16
N PRO A 162 -16.43 -6.58 -0.08
CA PRO A 162 -17.81 -6.25 -0.43
C PRO A 162 -18.17 -6.82 -1.81
N ASN A 163 -19.39 -7.38 -1.93
CA ASN A 163 -19.89 -7.99 -3.16
C ASN A 163 -18.86 -8.94 -3.83
N PRO A 164 -18.36 -9.97 -3.11
CA PRO A 164 -17.13 -10.67 -3.46
C PRO A 164 -17.24 -11.58 -4.70
N THR A 165 -18.45 -11.81 -5.18
CA THR A 165 -18.72 -12.53 -6.44
C THR A 165 -18.81 -11.60 -7.66
N SER A 166 -18.87 -10.28 -7.45
CA SER A 166 -18.88 -9.30 -8.53
C SER A 166 -17.48 -9.11 -9.11
N ALA A 167 -17.39 -8.62 -10.36
CA ALA A 167 -16.11 -8.30 -10.99
C ALA A 167 -15.29 -7.30 -10.15
N ALA A 168 -15.93 -6.24 -9.65
CA ALA A 168 -15.29 -5.23 -8.81
C ALA A 168 -14.80 -5.79 -7.46
N GLY A 169 -15.59 -6.68 -6.83
CA GLY A 169 -15.18 -7.36 -5.60
C GLY A 169 -13.98 -8.29 -5.83
N ILE A 170 -13.99 -9.05 -6.92
CA ILE A 170 -12.86 -9.90 -7.30
C ILE A 170 -11.61 -9.07 -7.56
N GLU A 171 -11.73 -7.97 -8.30
CA GLU A 171 -10.63 -7.04 -8.55
C GLU A 171 -10.09 -6.41 -7.27
N LEU A 172 -10.96 -5.98 -6.35
CA LEU A 172 -10.55 -5.47 -5.04
C LEU A 172 -9.77 -6.51 -4.24
N GLY A 173 -10.27 -7.76 -4.16
CA GLY A 173 -9.55 -8.85 -3.50
C GLY A 173 -8.19 -9.12 -4.14
N ASN A 174 -8.11 -9.10 -5.47
CA ASN A 174 -6.86 -9.26 -6.22
C ASN A 174 -5.87 -8.13 -5.89
N ARG A 175 -6.32 -6.87 -5.84
CA ARG A 175 -5.49 -5.72 -5.46
C ARG A 175 -4.94 -5.85 -4.04
N ILE A 176 -5.74 -6.35 -3.09
CA ILE A 176 -5.31 -6.55 -1.69
C ILE A 176 -4.24 -7.65 -1.60
N VAL A 177 -4.42 -8.76 -2.32
CA VAL A 177 -3.39 -9.82 -2.41
C VAL A 177 -2.10 -9.27 -3.01
N ALA A 178 -2.18 -8.54 -4.12
CA ALA A 178 -1.02 -7.93 -4.77
C ALA A 178 -0.30 -6.97 -3.81
N PHE A 179 -1.05 -6.08 -3.17
CA PHE A 179 -0.50 -5.14 -2.17
C PHE A 179 0.22 -5.86 -1.02
N ALA A 180 -0.36 -6.93 -0.49
CA ALA A 180 0.27 -7.71 0.58
C ALA A 180 1.60 -8.33 0.11
N LEU A 181 1.63 -8.89 -1.10
CA LEU A 181 2.83 -9.51 -1.70
C LEU A 181 3.92 -8.48 -2.02
N GLU A 182 3.55 -7.34 -2.59
CA GLU A 182 4.48 -6.23 -2.88
C GLU A 182 5.14 -5.69 -1.60
N ASN A 183 4.44 -5.79 -0.47
CA ASN A 183 4.93 -5.37 0.84
C ASN A 183 5.36 -6.54 1.74
N ALA A 184 5.62 -7.72 1.16
CA ALA A 184 5.83 -8.95 1.92
C ALA A 184 6.93 -8.84 2.98
N GLN A 185 8.07 -8.23 2.65
CA GLN A 185 9.15 -8.03 3.59
C GLN A 185 8.74 -7.11 4.74
N ARG A 186 8.10 -5.98 4.44
CA ARG A 186 7.62 -4.99 5.42
C ARG A 186 6.65 -5.60 6.42
N PHE A 187 5.72 -6.40 5.92
CA PHE A 187 4.68 -7.06 6.68
C PHE A 187 5.11 -8.37 7.34
N ALA A 188 6.36 -8.81 7.11
CA ALA A 188 6.78 -10.16 7.45
C ALA A 188 5.76 -11.22 6.98
N LEU A 189 5.22 -11.04 5.77
CA LEU A 189 4.11 -11.82 5.23
C LEU A 189 4.49 -13.31 5.15
N GLN A 190 3.66 -14.16 5.74
CA GLN A 190 3.74 -15.59 5.55
C GLN A 190 3.01 -15.99 4.28
N ASP A 191 1.72 -15.65 4.19
CA ASP A 191 0.87 -16.00 3.05
C ASP A 191 -0.41 -15.14 2.98
N CYS A 192 -1.08 -15.24 1.83
CA CYS A 192 -2.47 -14.85 1.66
C CYS A 192 -3.27 -15.99 1.01
N ILE A 193 -4.58 -16.06 1.28
CA ILE A 193 -5.49 -16.97 0.60
C ILE A 193 -6.64 -16.16 0.02
N TRP A 194 -6.88 -16.34 -1.28
CA TRP A 194 -7.99 -15.70 -1.99
C TRP A 194 -8.48 -16.61 -3.11
N ARG A 195 -9.80 -16.89 -3.10
CA ARG A 195 -10.52 -17.66 -4.13
C ARG A 195 -9.85 -18.96 -4.53
N GLY A 196 -9.47 -19.74 -3.52
CA GLY A 196 -8.90 -21.08 -3.69
C GLY A 196 -7.42 -21.10 -4.09
N VAL A 197 -6.74 -19.95 -4.07
CA VAL A 197 -5.31 -19.83 -4.36
C VAL A 197 -4.56 -19.44 -3.10
N TYR A 198 -3.46 -20.17 -2.83
CA TYR A 198 -2.51 -19.90 -1.75
C TYR A 198 -1.34 -19.09 -2.30
N TYR A 199 -1.20 -17.86 -1.83
CA TYR A 199 -0.17 -16.91 -2.26
C TYR A 199 0.91 -16.81 -1.19
N THR A 200 2.17 -16.90 -1.60
CA THR A 200 3.32 -16.64 -0.73
C THR A 200 4.28 -15.68 -1.43
N PRO A 201 5.24 -15.08 -0.72
CA PRO A 201 6.33 -14.34 -1.36
C PRO A 201 7.11 -15.17 -2.39
N GLY A 202 7.07 -16.51 -2.30
CA GLY A 202 7.70 -17.43 -3.24
C GLY A 202 6.82 -17.85 -4.43
N GLY A 203 5.60 -17.31 -4.55
CA GLY A 203 4.68 -17.59 -5.66
C GLY A 203 3.30 -18.09 -5.22
N ALA A 204 2.42 -18.27 -6.21
CA ALA A 204 1.03 -18.65 -6.05
C ALA A 204 0.79 -20.13 -6.41
N LYS A 205 -0.05 -20.81 -5.63
CA LYS A 205 -0.43 -22.21 -5.84
C LYS A 205 -1.96 -22.36 -5.79
N PRO A 206 -2.64 -22.62 -6.91
CA PRO A 206 -4.05 -23.01 -6.91
C PRO A 206 -4.23 -24.35 -6.19
N GLY A 207 -5.26 -24.47 -5.35
CA GLY A 207 -5.47 -25.71 -4.59
C GLY A 207 -6.85 -25.89 -3.98
N GLY A 208 -7.81 -25.00 -4.26
CA GLY A 208 -9.17 -25.13 -3.72
C GLY A 208 -9.29 -24.74 -2.24
N TYR A 209 -8.41 -23.86 -1.75
CA TYR A 209 -8.34 -23.38 -0.37
C TYR A 209 -9.55 -22.57 0.14
N GLY A 210 -10.67 -22.47 -0.59
CA GLY A 210 -11.82 -21.67 -0.17
C GLY A 210 -11.59 -20.15 -0.26
N HIS A 211 -12.05 -19.39 0.74
CA HIS A 211 -11.83 -17.93 0.84
C HIS A 211 -12.38 -17.14 -0.35
N TYR A 212 -13.69 -17.27 -0.61
CA TYR A 212 -14.34 -16.61 -1.75
C TYR A 212 -15.02 -15.27 -1.40
N ASP A 213 -15.10 -14.94 -0.11
CA ASP A 213 -15.75 -13.75 0.45
C ASP A 213 -14.79 -12.81 1.19
N HIS A 214 -13.58 -13.26 1.53
CA HIS A 214 -12.53 -12.46 2.16
C HIS A 214 -11.14 -12.87 1.69
N VAL A 215 -10.18 -11.93 1.76
CA VAL A 215 -8.75 -12.23 1.63
C VAL A 215 -8.22 -12.56 3.02
N HIS A 216 -7.77 -13.80 3.22
CA HIS A 216 -7.05 -14.17 4.43
C HIS A 216 -5.59 -13.78 4.29
N ILE A 217 -5.00 -13.19 5.33
CA ILE A 217 -3.60 -12.76 5.36
C ILE A 217 -2.97 -13.23 6.66
N THR A 218 -1.90 -14.02 6.57
CA THR A 218 -1.10 -14.45 7.71
C THR A 218 0.27 -13.77 7.69
N THR A 219 0.70 -13.23 8.83
CA THR A 219 2.05 -12.72 9.05
C THR A 219 2.87 -13.70 9.89
N ARG A 220 4.19 -13.56 9.86
CA ARG A 220 5.09 -14.24 10.80
C ARG A 220 5.04 -13.64 12.21
N GLY A 221 4.23 -12.60 12.43
CA GLY A 221 4.09 -11.90 13.69
C GLY A 221 5.14 -10.80 13.85
N GLY A 222 5.43 -10.44 15.09
CA GLY A 222 6.41 -9.41 15.44
C GLY A 222 6.46 -9.12 16.93
N GLY A 223 6.01 -10.09 17.74
CA GLY A 223 5.68 -9.86 19.14
C GLY A 223 4.33 -9.18 19.32
N TYR A 224 3.85 -9.19 20.56
CA TYR A 224 2.73 -8.37 20.97
C TYR A 224 3.20 -6.94 21.21
N PRO A 225 2.40 -5.92 20.85
CA PRO A 225 2.74 -4.52 21.10
C PRO A 225 3.04 -4.25 22.58
N THR A 226 4.04 -3.44 22.86
CA THR A 226 4.32 -2.90 24.21
C THR A 226 3.65 -1.56 24.45
N GLY A 227 3.18 -0.89 23.38
CA GLY A 227 2.47 0.40 23.44
C GLY A 227 3.25 1.57 22.83
N ASP A 228 4.54 1.38 22.53
CA ASP A 228 5.42 2.42 21.97
C ASP A 228 5.54 2.32 20.43
N GLU A 229 4.85 1.36 19.81
CA GLU A 229 4.94 1.14 18.37
C GLU A 229 4.31 2.27 17.55
N VAL A 230 5.09 2.81 16.62
CA VAL A 230 4.62 3.73 15.60
C VAL A 230 4.46 2.98 14.28
N TYR A 231 3.22 2.91 13.80
CA TYR A 231 2.89 2.28 12.51
C TYR A 231 2.95 3.33 11.41
N LEU A 232 3.84 3.15 10.44
CA LEU A 232 4.02 4.08 9.33
C LEU A 232 3.50 3.47 8.02
N ARG A 233 3.07 4.33 7.08
CA ARG A 233 2.71 3.96 5.69
C ARG A 233 3.93 3.78 4.78
#